data_AF-A0A964V357-F1
#
_entry.id   AF-A0A964V357-F1
#
_cell.length_a   1.000
_cell.length_b   1.000
_cell.length_c   1.000
_cell.angle_alpha   90.00
_cell.angle_beta   90.00
_cell.angle_gamma   90.00
#
_symmetry.space_group_name_H-M   'P 1'
#
loop_
_entity.id
_entity.type
_entity.pdbx_description
1 polymer ?
#
loop_
_entity_poly.entity_id
_entity_poly.type
_entity_poly.pdbx_seq_one_letter_code
_entity_poly.pdbx_strand_id
1 'polypeptide(L)'
;MKVAIYFGVEGIRCIEIAMPEIQAPHKILMKVNAMSIRDSDLHPYRDALDPIIVEGTFQTEHKWSARSSNAEVMRARPNKASA
;
A
#
# COMPACT_ATOMS: atom_id res chain seq x y z
N MET A 1 -7.34 -8.41 4.66
CA MET A 1 -5.86 -8.35 4.73
C MET A 1 -5.41 -7.59 5.97
N LYS A 2 -4.20 -7.86 6.48
CA LYS A 2 -3.64 -7.14 7.64
C LYS A 2 -2.93 -5.86 7.20
N VAL A 3 -3.14 -4.77 7.93
CA VAL A 3 -2.56 -3.44 7.64
C VAL A 3 -2.18 -2.73 8.93
N ALA A 4 -1.08 -1.98 8.91
CA ALA A 4 -0.68 -1.07 9.99
C ALA A 4 -1.44 0.26 9.85
N ILE A 5 -2.19 0.62 10.89
CA ILE A 5 -3.04 1.80 10.95
C ILE A 5 -2.66 2.66 12.15
N TYR A 6 -2.68 3.97 11.95
CA TYR A 6 -2.47 4.98 12.98
C TYR A 6 -3.72 5.19 13.87
N PHE A 7 -3.53 5.22 15.19
CA PHE A 7 -4.53 5.38 16.24
C PHE A 7 -4.09 6.43 17.28
N GLY A 8 -3.44 7.50 16.82
CA GLY A 8 -2.90 8.55 17.69
C GLY A 8 -1.40 8.40 17.96
N VAL A 9 -0.84 9.39 18.66
CA VAL A 9 0.60 9.53 18.93
C VAL A 9 1.14 8.24 19.55
N GLU A 10 2.26 7.76 19.00
CA GLU A 10 2.89 6.47 19.34
C GLU A 10 2.00 5.22 19.13
N GLY A 11 0.79 5.38 18.61
CA GLY A 11 -0.23 4.35 18.45
C GLY A 11 -0.33 3.84 17.02
N ILE A 12 0.52 2.87 16.65
CA ILE A 12 0.33 2.11 15.40
C ILE A 12 -0.13 0.69 15.75
N ARG A 13 -1.21 0.23 15.11
CA ARG A 13 -1.77 -1.11 15.34
C ARG A 13 -1.99 -1.85 14.03
N CYS A 14 -1.73 -3.15 14.03
CA CYS A 14 -2.13 -4.01 12.93
C CYS A 14 -3.60 -4.40 13.09
N ILE A 15 -4.42 -4.07 12.10
CA ILE A 15 -5.83 -4.47 12.05
C ILE A 15 -6.12 -5.30 10.79
N GLU A 16 -7.23 -6.02 10.80
CA GLU A 16 -7.76 -6.67 9.61
C GLU A 16 -8.74 -5.75 8.88
N ILE A 17 -8.56 -5.61 7.57
CA ILE A 17 -9.45 -4.88 6.67
C ILE A 17 -9.92 -5.78 5.53
N ALA A 18 -10.94 -5.36 4.77
CA ALA A 18 -11.34 -6.04 3.55
C ALA A 18 -10.21 -6.11 2.52
N MET A 19 -10.21 -7.12 1.66
CA MET A 19 -9.28 -7.16 0.52
C MET A 19 -9.66 -6.04 -0.47
N PRO A 20 -8.71 -5.24 -0.96
CA PRO A 20 -9.02 -4.15 -1.87
C PRO A 20 -9.45 -4.69 -3.25
N GLU A 21 -10.42 -3.99 -3.84
CA GLU A 21 -10.98 -4.31 -5.16
C GLU A 21 -10.44 -3.34 -6.23
N ILE A 22 -10.29 -3.84 -7.47
CA ILE A 22 -9.87 -3.02 -8.61
C ILE A 22 -11.11 -2.26 -9.13
N GLN A 23 -11.16 -0.96 -8.85
CA GLN A 23 -12.30 -0.10 -9.24
C GLN A 23 -12.08 0.71 -10.53
N ALA A 24 -10.90 0.62 -11.15
CA ALA A 24 -10.59 1.33 -12.40
C ALA A 24 -9.61 0.54 -13.27
N PRO A 25 -9.67 0.66 -14.61
CA PRO A 25 -8.88 -0.18 -15.52
C PRO A 25 -7.35 -0.05 -15.39
N HIS A 26 -6.87 1.09 -14.90
CA HIS A 26 -5.45 1.38 -14.74
C HIS A 26 -4.90 0.96 -13.36
N LYS A 27 -5.76 0.48 -12.45
CA LYS A 27 -5.33 0.04 -11.12
C LYS A 27 -4.89 -1.42 -11.16
N ILE A 28 -3.83 -1.73 -10.43
CA ILE A 28 -3.29 -3.09 -10.30
C ILE A 28 -3.30 -3.48 -8.82
N LEU A 29 -3.68 -4.72 -8.55
CA LEU A 29 -3.56 -5.31 -7.22
C LEU A 29 -2.18 -5.97 -7.06
N MET A 30 -1.49 -5.65 -5.97
CA MET A 30 -0.17 -6.18 -5.69
C MET A 30 -0.14 -6.87 -4.32
N LYS A 31 0.54 -8.01 -4.26
CA LYS A 31 0.84 -8.71 -3.00
C LYS A 31 2.17 -8.17 -2.46
N VAL A 32 2.09 -7.39 -1.38
CA VAL A 32 3.27 -6.89 -0.66
C VAL A 32 4.03 -8.06 -0.05
N ASN A 33 5.33 -8.14 -0.37
CA ASN A 33 6.23 -9.18 0.14
C ASN A 33 7.09 -8.66 1.29
N ALA A 34 7.49 -7.40 1.22
CA ALA A 34 8.23 -6.72 2.27
C ALA A 34 7.93 -5.22 2.24
N MET A 35 7.96 -4.61 3.41
CA MET A 35 7.64 -3.21 3.66
C MET A 35 8.68 -2.68 4.65
N SER A 36 9.17 -1.47 4.43
CA SER A 36 10.21 -0.86 5.26
C SER A 36 9.71 0.44 5.89
N ILE A 37 9.92 0.58 7.19
CA ILE A 37 9.69 1.83 7.93
C ILE A 37 10.74 2.87 7.51
N ARG A 38 10.30 4.12 7.34
CA ARG A 38 11.14 5.28 7.00
C ARG A 38 10.93 6.43 7.97
N ASP A 39 11.86 7.39 7.95
CA ASP A 39 11.76 8.64 8.73
C ASP A 39 10.44 9.40 8.47
N SER A 40 9.89 9.29 7.25
CA SER A 40 8.60 9.91 6.93
C SER A 40 7.43 9.35 7.75
N ASP A 41 7.52 8.09 8.16
CA ASP A 41 6.50 7.42 8.96
C ASP A 41 6.57 7.87 10.44
N LEU A 42 7.65 8.57 10.82
CA LEU A 42 7.84 9.12 12.16
C LEU A 42 7.02 10.40 12.41
N HIS A 43 6.72 11.17 11.36
CA HIS A 43 5.93 12.40 11.49
C HIS A 43 4.54 12.15 12.08
N PRO A 44 3.72 11.21 11.58
CA PRO A 44 2.47 10.88 12.25
C PRO A 44 2.71 10.24 13.62
N TYR A 45 3.72 9.37 13.76
CA TYR A 45 4.00 8.68 15.02
C TYR A 45 4.38 9.63 16.18
N ARG A 46 5.04 10.75 15.90
CA ARG A 46 5.51 11.75 16.87
C ARG A 46 4.75 13.06 16.82
N ASP A 47 3.45 13.02 16.55
CA ASP A 47 2.53 14.16 16.73
C ASP A 47 2.58 15.25 15.64
N ALA A 48 3.57 15.22 14.74
CA ALA A 48 3.73 16.26 13.71
C ALA A 48 2.57 16.33 12.69
N LEU A 49 1.76 15.26 12.61
CA LEU A 49 0.58 15.19 11.74
C LEU A 49 -0.70 14.79 12.49
N ASP A 50 -0.65 14.57 13.82
CA ASP A 50 -1.82 14.14 14.60
C ASP A 50 -3.03 15.09 14.46
N PRO A 51 -2.87 16.43 14.47
CA PRO A 51 -4.02 17.34 14.39
C PRO A 51 -4.81 17.26 13.07
N ILE A 52 -4.23 16.63 12.04
CA ILE A 52 -4.84 16.54 10.70
C ILE A 52 -5.15 15.10 10.29
N ILE A 53 -4.78 14.10 11.09
CA ILE A 53 -5.05 12.70 10.81
C ILE A 53 -6.29 12.26 11.59
N VAL A 54 -7.29 11.75 10.88
CA VAL A 54 -8.40 11.07 11.52
C VAL A 54 -7.92 9.69 11.96
N GLU A 55 -7.99 9.40 13.26
CA GLU A 55 -7.64 8.09 13.81
C GLU A 55 -8.32 6.95 13.04
N GLY A 56 -7.59 5.87 12.78
CA GLY A 56 -8.11 4.70 12.09
C GLY A 56 -8.17 4.81 10.57
N THR A 57 -7.89 5.98 9.99
CA THR A 57 -8.00 6.21 8.53
C THR A 57 -6.66 6.22 7.80
N PHE A 58 -5.57 6.49 8.53
CA PHE A 58 -4.25 6.59 7.95
C PHE A 58 -3.52 5.24 8.00
N GLN A 59 -3.40 4.62 6.83
CA GLN A 59 -2.48 3.52 6.61
C GLN A 59 -1.06 4.07 6.54
N THR A 60 -0.22 3.63 7.48
CA THR A 60 1.19 3.99 7.49
C THR A 60 1.91 3.29 6.34
N GLU A 61 3.05 3.86 5.93
CA GLU A 61 4.05 3.27 5.03
C GLU A 61 3.86 3.53 3.52
N HIS A 62 4.96 3.98 2.91
CA HIS A 62 5.03 4.44 1.52
C HIS A 62 6.08 3.70 0.69
N LYS A 63 6.83 2.76 1.28
CA LYS A 63 7.89 2.00 0.59
C LYS A 63 7.70 0.50 0.78
N TRP A 64 7.38 -0.16 -0.33
CA TRP A 64 7.11 -1.59 -0.38
C TRP A 64 7.78 -2.24 -1.59
N SER A 65 8.06 -3.53 -1.45
CA SER A 65 8.31 -4.43 -2.57
C SER A 65 7.16 -5.42 -2.66
N ALA A 66 6.62 -5.61 -3.86
CA ALA A 66 5.48 -6.49 -4.06
C ALA A 66 5.60 -7.25 -5.37
N ARG A 67 4.85 -8.33 -5.46
CA ARG A 67 4.62 -9.06 -6.70
C ARG A 67 3.20 -8.77 -7.18
N SER A 68 3.02 -8.63 -8.50
CA SER A 68 1.67 -8.61 -9.09
C SER A 68 0.94 -9.90 -8.71
N SER A 69 -0.25 -9.78 -8.10
CA SER A 69 -1.12 -10.93 -7.85
C SER A 69 -1.92 -11.31 -9.09
N ASN A 70 -2.01 -10.42 -10.09
CA ASN A 70 -2.56 -10.74 -11.39
C ASN A 70 -1.48 -11.45 -12.21
N ALA A 71 -1.65 -12.75 -12.41
CA ALA A 71 -0.83 -13.61 -13.27
C ALA A 71 -0.89 -13.24 -14.78
N GLU A 72 -1.35 -12.04 -15.11
CA GLU A 72 -1.61 -11.58 -16.48
C GLU A 72 -1.11 -10.15 -16.73
N VAL A 73 -0.07 -9.71 -16.01
CA VAL A 73 0.69 -8.52 -16.46
C VAL A 73 1.75 -9.01 -17.44
N MET A 74 1.48 -8.80 -18.74
CA MET A 74 2.44 -8.79 -19.85
C MET A 74 2.94 -10.13 -20.43
N ARG A 75 2.04 -11.03 -20.85
CA ARG A 75 2.18 -11.64 -22.20
C ARG A 75 1.60 -10.67 -23.24
N ALA A 76 2.04 -9.41 -23.20
CA ALA A 76 1.97 -8.55 -24.38
C ALA A 76 3.04 -9.11 -25.33
N ARG A 77 2.58 -9.89 -26.31
CA ARG A 77 3.41 -10.48 -27.36
C ARG A 77 4.34 -9.41 -27.93
N PRO A 78 5.65 -9.68 -28.16
CA PRO A 78 6.36 -8.89 -29.14
C PRO A 78 5.61 -9.11 -30.46
N ASN A 79 5.02 -8.05 -31.02
CA ASN A 79 4.59 -8.10 -32.41
C ASN A 79 5.88 -8.19 -33.25
N LYS A 80 6.33 -9.43 -33.48
CA LYS A 80 7.02 -9.78 -34.71
C LYS A 80 5.94 -10.06 -35.75
N ALA A 81 5.81 -9.18 -36.72
CA ALA A 81 5.63 -9.56 -38.12
C ALA A 81 6.01 -8.38 -39.01
N SER A 82 7.05 -8.60 -39.83
CA SER A 82 7.38 -7.83 -41.02
C SER A 82 6.22 -7.82 -42.02
N ALA A 83 6.06 -6.69 -42.72
CA ALA A 83 6.13 -6.58 -44.19
C ALA A 83 6.32 -5.10 -44.54
#